data_AF-A0A1G8L9S1-F1
#
_entry.id   AF-A0A1G8L9S1-F1
#
_cell.length_a   1.000
_cell.length_b   1.000
_cell.length_c   1.000
_cell.angle_alpha   90.00
_cell.angle_beta   90.00
_cell.angle_gamma   90.00
#
_symmetry.space_group_name_H-M   'P 1'
#
loop_
_entity.id
_entity.type
_entity.pdbx_description
1 polymer ?
#
loop_
_entity_poly.entity_id
_entity_poly.type
_entity_poly.pdbx_seq_one_letter_code
_entity_poly.pdbx_strand_id
1 'polypeptide(L)'
;MWSDFGGAVTRSVLAGMCLALCAASSQAEPLRVVPYDRLAAELDGRIGFDALPRRPEPGLSLDHPLPVDGAWVGAAFAGQAGVVRQPGDGARHDGIGDARADAPLRLVGQGPGQGLAFAHHRGFGSVAVFPLGPDGFGRISGRGEGALAVLFAQDQRAVGLRIHSDYPDPLGSRQTAAGDVEILMMARDGRMIGRHAVRLGPGITEIGLERSDGQPGIAGFVLLNTDPGGIAVDDILFARAALLGAAPRLTAPGQARRISTGKERETAMTKGYWVAHVQVDDPEIYEEYKRANAAPFAEFGARFIVRGGEQQVREGEARGRTVVIEFPTYEAALACFDSPAYQQAKAIRDPISSADMVIVKGYDG
;
A
#
# COMPACT_ATOMS: atom_id res chain seq x y z
N MET A 1 64.55 -51.94 -64.06
CA MET A 1 63.57 -52.73 -63.29
C MET A 1 62.56 -51.75 -62.71
N TRP A 2 61.43 -51.60 -63.42
CA TRP A 2 60.10 -51.18 -62.97
C TRP A 2 59.85 -49.78 -62.33
N SER A 3 58.89 -49.09 -62.98
CA SER A 3 57.78 -48.25 -62.45
C SER A 3 58.05 -46.90 -61.77
N ASP A 4 57.94 -45.82 -62.54
CA ASP A 4 56.75 -44.92 -62.71
C ASP A 4 55.73 -44.65 -61.56
N PHE A 5 55.27 -43.38 -61.55
CA PHE A 5 54.18 -42.71 -60.80
C PHE A 5 54.39 -42.46 -59.29
N GLY A 6 54.15 -41.29 -58.69
CA GLY A 6 53.45 -40.07 -59.10
C GLY A 6 52.65 -39.51 -57.90
N GLY A 7 52.49 -38.19 -57.82
CA GLY A 7 51.33 -37.58 -57.14
C GLY A 7 51.48 -37.16 -55.67
N ALA A 8 51.15 -35.89 -55.44
CA ALA A 8 51.11 -35.21 -54.15
C ALA A 8 50.00 -35.74 -53.22
N VAL A 9 50.24 -35.71 -51.91
CA VAL A 9 49.18 -35.77 -50.88
C VAL A 9 49.48 -34.77 -49.77
N THR A 10 48.71 -33.69 -49.79
CA THR A 10 48.56 -32.69 -48.73
C THR A 10 47.94 -33.35 -47.49
N ARG A 11 48.56 -33.20 -46.32
CA ARG A 11 48.00 -33.69 -45.05
C ARG A 11 46.85 -32.78 -44.59
N SER A 12 45.61 -33.26 -44.70
CA SER A 12 44.45 -32.69 -44.01
C SER A 12 44.23 -33.43 -42.70
N VAL A 13 44.40 -32.74 -41.57
CA VAL A 13 44.01 -33.20 -40.24
C VAL A 13 42.54 -32.80 -40.04
N LEU A 14 41.63 -33.77 -40.05
CA LEU A 14 40.24 -33.60 -39.60
C LEU A 14 40.20 -33.88 -38.10
N ALA A 15 40.28 -32.83 -37.28
CA ALA A 15 39.89 -32.88 -35.88
C ALA A 15 38.36 -32.74 -35.82
N GLY A 16 37.68 -33.82 -35.42
CA GLY A 16 36.25 -33.83 -35.17
C GLY A 16 35.90 -32.96 -33.97
N MET A 17 35.40 -31.76 -34.24
CA MET A 17 34.86 -30.86 -33.22
C MET A 17 33.39 -31.26 -32.96
N CYS A 18 33.18 -32.13 -31.97
CA CYS A 18 31.84 -32.34 -31.40
C CYS A 18 31.44 -31.05 -30.66
N LEU A 19 30.73 -30.15 -31.35
CA LEU A 19 29.95 -29.10 -30.68
C LEU A 19 28.81 -29.78 -29.93
N ALA A 20 29.03 -30.06 -28.64
CA ALA A 20 27.94 -30.23 -27.71
C ALA A 20 27.24 -28.87 -27.58
N LEU A 21 26.15 -28.69 -28.34
CA LEU A 21 25.17 -27.66 -28.10
C LEU A 21 24.52 -27.96 -26.74
N CYS A 22 25.14 -27.47 -25.67
CA CYS A 22 24.45 -27.26 -24.41
C CYS A 22 23.35 -26.25 -24.69
N ALA A 23 22.14 -26.74 -24.95
CA ALA A 23 20.94 -25.94 -24.86
C ALA A 23 20.82 -25.50 -23.39
N ALA A 24 21.43 -24.37 -23.06
CA ALA A 24 21.07 -23.63 -21.87
C ALA A 24 19.60 -23.28 -22.05
N SER A 25 18.72 -24.04 -21.40
CA SER A 25 17.32 -23.68 -21.27
C SER A 25 17.29 -22.29 -20.65
N SER A 26 17.02 -21.26 -21.45
CA SER A 26 16.82 -19.91 -20.95
C SER A 26 15.56 -19.96 -20.10
N GLN A 27 15.71 -20.15 -18.79
CA GLN A 27 14.60 -19.92 -17.89
C GLN A 27 14.24 -18.44 -18.06
N ALA A 28 13.03 -18.18 -18.54
CA ALA A 28 12.54 -16.83 -18.67
C ALA A 28 12.62 -16.16 -17.29
N GLU A 29 13.16 -14.93 -17.24
CA GLU A 29 13.21 -14.19 -15.99
C GLU A 29 11.79 -14.13 -15.39
N PRO A 30 11.61 -14.45 -14.10
CA PRO A 30 10.28 -14.60 -13.50
C PRO A 30 9.55 -13.27 -13.30
N LEU A 31 10.26 -12.15 -13.40
CA LEU A 31 9.78 -10.78 -13.25
C LEU A 31 10.23 -9.94 -14.46
N ARG A 32 9.42 -8.96 -14.86
CA ARG A 32 9.74 -7.95 -15.86
C ARG A 32 9.66 -6.57 -15.22
N VAL A 33 10.58 -5.70 -15.59
CA VAL A 33 10.49 -4.28 -15.24
C VAL A 33 9.47 -3.63 -16.17
N VAL A 34 8.55 -2.86 -15.59
CA VAL A 34 7.53 -2.11 -16.31
C VAL A 34 7.51 -0.67 -15.80
N PRO A 35 7.07 0.31 -16.62
CA PRO A 35 6.95 1.69 -16.17
C PRO A 35 5.99 1.82 -14.97
N TYR A 36 6.38 2.60 -13.97
CA TYR A 36 5.56 2.83 -12.77
C TYR A 36 4.25 3.54 -13.09
N ASP A 37 4.28 4.53 -13.99
CA ASP A 37 3.12 5.29 -14.45
C ASP A 37 2.07 4.40 -15.15
N ARG A 38 2.51 3.38 -15.91
CA ARG A 38 1.63 2.34 -16.45
C ARG A 38 0.92 1.61 -15.31
N LEU A 39 1.66 1.18 -14.28
CA LEU A 39 1.06 0.52 -13.12
C LEU A 39 0.13 1.46 -12.34
N ALA A 40 0.47 2.74 -12.22
CA ALA A 40 -0.37 3.75 -11.57
C ALA A 40 -1.71 3.97 -12.30
N ALA A 41 -1.74 3.75 -13.61
CA ALA A 41 -2.95 3.82 -14.41
C ALA A 41 -3.78 2.51 -14.40
N GLU A 42 -3.12 1.35 -14.21
CA GLU A 42 -3.75 0.03 -14.25
C GLU A 42 -4.22 -0.49 -12.88
N LEU A 43 -3.44 -0.22 -11.83
CA LEU A 43 -3.66 -0.72 -10.47
C LEU A 43 -4.52 0.26 -9.66
N ASP A 44 -5.41 -0.28 -8.83
CA ASP A 44 -6.42 0.46 -8.07
C ASP A 44 -6.14 0.53 -6.57
N GLY A 45 -5.07 -0.10 -6.11
CA GLY A 45 -4.58 -0.07 -4.74
C GLY A 45 -3.32 0.77 -4.63
N ARG A 46 -3.25 1.60 -3.58
CA ARG A 46 -2.06 2.34 -3.18
C ARG A 46 -1.92 2.29 -1.67
N ILE A 47 -0.81 1.76 -1.20
CA ILE A 47 -0.39 1.91 0.19
C ILE A 47 0.30 3.26 0.27
N GLY A 48 -0.40 4.22 0.87
CA GLY A 48 0.17 5.44 1.43
C GLY A 48 -0.02 5.43 2.94
N PHE A 49 0.71 6.31 3.64
CA PHE A 49 0.69 6.36 5.10
C PHE A 49 0.00 7.61 5.67
N ASP A 50 -0.81 8.30 4.85
CA ASP A 50 -1.46 9.57 5.21
C ASP A 50 -2.49 9.46 6.35
N ALA A 51 -2.96 8.25 6.64
CA ALA A 51 -3.80 7.99 7.81
C ALA A 51 -3.03 8.08 9.14
N LEU A 52 -1.69 8.02 9.11
CA LEU A 52 -0.84 8.19 10.28
C LEU A 52 -0.62 9.67 10.60
N PRO A 53 -0.38 10.03 11.88
CA PRO A 53 -0.12 11.41 12.25
C PRO A 53 1.08 12.01 11.50
N ARG A 54 0.90 13.19 10.91
CA ARG A 54 1.96 13.96 10.28
C ARG A 54 2.93 14.51 11.34
N ARG A 55 3.97 13.75 11.65
CA ARG A 55 5.04 14.13 12.59
C ARG A 55 6.34 14.42 11.84
N PRO A 56 7.14 15.41 12.28
CA PRO A 56 8.52 15.50 11.81
C PRO A 56 9.29 14.25 12.27
N GLU A 57 10.35 13.94 11.57
CA GLU A 57 11.24 12.84 11.95
C GLU A 57 11.81 12.99 13.37
N PRO A 58 11.99 11.87 14.12
CA PRO A 58 11.87 10.47 13.69
C PRO A 58 10.44 9.94 13.48
N GLY A 59 9.42 10.72 13.85
CA GLY A 59 8.02 10.32 13.66
C GLY A 59 7.52 9.28 14.66
N LEU A 60 6.80 8.27 14.17
CA LEU A 60 6.23 7.16 14.94
C LEU A 60 7.01 5.89 14.67
N SER A 61 7.40 5.16 15.72
CA SER A 61 7.98 3.82 15.61
C SER A 61 6.89 2.76 15.76
N LEU A 62 6.93 1.72 14.92
CA LEU A 62 6.12 0.51 15.06
C LEU A 62 7.01 -0.72 15.00
N ASP A 63 6.96 -1.54 16.04
CA ASP A 63 7.71 -2.79 16.13
C ASP A 63 6.89 -4.01 15.71
N HIS A 64 5.64 -3.80 15.30
CA HIS A 64 4.72 -4.86 14.90
C HIS A 64 4.15 -4.56 13.52
N PRO A 65 3.72 -5.60 12.77
CA PRO A 65 3.12 -5.41 11.45
C PRO A 65 1.93 -4.44 11.51
N LEU A 66 1.95 -3.44 10.65
CA LEU A 66 0.89 -2.45 10.48
C LEU A 66 -0.10 -2.94 9.43
N PRO A 67 -1.37 -3.19 9.77
CA PRO A 67 -2.41 -3.40 8.76
C PRO A 67 -2.64 -2.10 7.99
N VAL A 68 -2.72 -2.20 6.67
CA VAL A 68 -3.12 -1.14 5.74
C VAL A 68 -4.22 -1.69 4.82
N ASP A 69 -4.90 -0.82 4.09
CA ASP A 69 -5.97 -1.27 3.18
C ASP A 69 -5.40 -2.26 2.14
N GLY A 70 -5.87 -3.51 2.18
CA GLY A 70 -5.47 -4.58 1.26
C GLY A 70 -4.09 -5.22 1.52
N ALA A 71 -3.36 -4.83 2.56
CA ALA A 71 -2.03 -5.38 2.86
C ALA A 71 -1.62 -5.24 4.33
N TRP A 72 -0.46 -5.78 4.67
CA TRP A 72 0.26 -5.52 5.91
C TRP A 72 1.67 -5.08 5.58
N VAL A 73 2.22 -4.20 6.40
CA VAL A 73 3.59 -3.67 6.27
C VAL A 73 4.36 -3.99 7.55
N GLY A 74 5.57 -4.52 7.42
CA GLY A 74 6.46 -4.86 8.53
C GLY A 74 7.92 -4.83 8.09
N ALA A 75 8.83 -5.37 8.90
CA ALA A 75 10.25 -5.40 8.57
C ALA A 75 10.72 -6.75 8.00
N ALA A 76 10.05 -7.86 8.36
CA ALA A 76 10.47 -9.21 7.95
C ALA A 76 9.32 -10.22 7.89
N PHE A 77 9.50 -11.28 7.11
CA PHE A 77 8.66 -12.47 7.17
C PHE A 77 9.20 -13.51 8.17
N ALA A 78 8.31 -14.32 8.74
CA ALA A 78 8.71 -15.45 9.57
C ALA A 78 9.60 -16.42 8.78
N GLY A 79 10.58 -17.03 9.46
CA GLY A 79 11.52 -17.98 8.86
C GLY A 79 12.73 -17.33 8.19
N GLN A 80 12.71 -16.01 7.97
CA GLN A 80 13.86 -15.29 7.40
C GLN A 80 14.85 -14.89 8.49
N ALA A 81 16.06 -15.43 8.42
CA ALA A 81 17.14 -15.03 9.31
C ALA A 81 17.68 -13.65 8.90
N GLY A 82 17.57 -12.67 9.80
CA GLY A 82 18.19 -11.36 9.62
C GLY A 82 19.72 -11.45 9.65
N VAL A 83 20.37 -10.72 8.74
CA VAL A 83 21.83 -10.53 8.73
C VAL A 83 22.13 -9.05 8.59
N VAL A 84 23.30 -8.63 9.05
CA VAL A 84 23.77 -7.26 8.84
C VAL A 84 24.56 -7.21 7.55
N ARG A 85 24.16 -6.34 6.62
CA ARG A 85 24.92 -6.01 5.41
C ARG A 85 25.75 -4.77 5.71
N GLN A 86 27.05 -4.84 5.48
CA GLN A 86 27.95 -3.71 5.66
C GLN A 86 28.75 -3.49 4.37
N PRO A 87 28.29 -2.59 3.50
CA PRO A 87 29.06 -2.19 2.32
C PRO A 87 30.38 -1.53 2.73
N GLY A 88 31.26 -1.30 1.76
CA GLY A 88 32.61 -0.75 2.02
C GLY A 88 32.65 0.67 2.60
N ASP A 89 31.50 1.33 2.73
CA ASP A 89 31.31 2.66 3.36
C ASP A 89 31.22 2.60 4.90
N GLY A 90 31.05 1.40 5.48
CA GLY A 90 30.91 1.19 6.90
C GLY A 90 29.48 1.31 7.46
N ALA A 91 28.50 1.73 6.66
CA ALA A 91 27.09 1.78 7.05
C ALA A 91 26.53 0.36 7.26
N ARG A 92 25.62 0.19 8.23
CA ARG A 92 25.10 -1.13 8.61
C ARG A 92 23.63 -1.20 8.24
N HIS A 93 23.32 -2.06 7.28
CA HIS A 93 21.98 -2.26 6.78
C HIS A 93 21.43 -3.60 7.23
N ASP A 94 20.10 -3.70 7.31
CA ASP A 94 19.46 -4.99 7.42
C ASP A 94 19.54 -5.77 6.11
N GLY A 95 19.68 -7.07 6.25
CA GLY A 95 19.65 -8.02 5.17
C GLY A 95 18.94 -9.30 5.59
N ILE A 96 18.69 -10.15 4.60
CA ILE A 96 18.14 -11.48 4.82
C ILE A 96 19.17 -12.52 4.37
N GLY A 97 19.47 -13.47 5.24
CA GLY A 97 20.40 -14.58 4.99
C GLY A 97 19.76 -15.77 4.25
N ASP A 98 18.47 -16.04 4.49
CA ASP A 98 17.72 -17.09 3.79
C ASP A 98 16.63 -16.48 2.90
N ALA A 99 16.69 -16.78 1.60
CA ALA A 99 15.71 -16.32 0.64
C ALA A 99 14.32 -16.96 0.84
N ARG A 100 14.21 -18.06 1.61
CA ARG A 100 12.95 -18.73 1.91
C ARG A 100 12.34 -18.22 3.21
N ALA A 101 11.03 -18.04 3.22
CA ALA A 101 10.23 -17.75 4.40
C ALA A 101 9.36 -18.95 4.79
N ASP A 102 8.81 -18.92 6.00
CA ASP A 102 7.83 -19.90 6.47
C ASP A 102 6.56 -19.87 5.62
N ALA A 103 5.91 -21.03 5.50
CA ALA A 103 4.59 -21.18 4.90
C ALA A 103 3.50 -21.32 5.98
N PRO A 104 2.34 -20.64 5.86
CA PRO A 104 2.07 -19.56 4.92
C PRO A 104 2.87 -18.29 5.25
N LEU A 105 3.15 -17.49 4.22
CA LEU A 105 3.87 -16.23 4.34
C LEU A 105 3.18 -15.32 5.36
N ARG A 106 3.91 -14.92 6.42
CA ARG A 106 3.42 -14.07 7.51
C ARG A 106 4.48 -13.08 7.95
N LEU A 107 4.07 -11.86 8.26
CA LEU A 107 4.96 -10.85 8.84
C LEU A 107 5.17 -11.12 10.34
N VAL A 108 6.34 -10.72 10.85
CA VAL A 108 6.68 -10.83 12.27
C VAL A 108 7.06 -9.47 12.85
N GLY A 109 6.73 -9.27 14.12
CA GLY A 109 7.20 -8.12 14.88
C GLY A 109 8.71 -8.19 15.13
N GLN A 110 9.30 -7.03 15.33
CA GLN A 110 10.70 -6.83 15.68
C GLN A 110 10.84 -6.47 17.16
N GLY A 111 12.10 -6.40 17.62
CA GLY A 111 12.39 -5.86 18.95
C GLY A 111 12.06 -4.37 19.07
N PRO A 112 12.02 -3.82 20.30
CA PRO A 112 11.71 -2.42 20.52
C PRO A 112 12.59 -1.47 19.71
N GLY A 113 11.96 -0.62 18.89
CA GLY A 113 12.62 0.36 18.02
C GLY A 113 13.39 -0.25 16.83
N GLN A 114 13.06 -1.49 16.43
CA GLN A 114 13.74 -2.22 15.34
C GLN A 114 12.80 -2.56 14.17
N GLY A 115 11.55 -2.09 14.20
CA GLY A 115 10.60 -2.31 13.11
C GLY A 115 10.69 -1.23 12.04
N LEU A 116 9.68 -0.38 11.99
CA LEU A 116 9.53 0.68 11.00
C LEU A 116 9.35 2.02 11.69
N ALA A 117 9.79 3.09 11.03
CA ALA A 117 9.44 4.46 11.40
C ALA A 117 8.54 5.10 10.33
N PHE A 118 7.64 5.97 10.77
CA PHE A 118 6.72 6.70 9.90
C PHE A 118 6.77 8.17 10.24
N ALA A 119 7.12 9.00 9.27
CA ALA A 119 7.24 10.43 9.45
C ALA A 119 6.85 11.18 8.18
N HIS A 120 6.49 12.45 8.33
CA HIS A 120 6.26 13.33 7.20
C HIS A 120 7.55 13.54 6.43
N HIS A 121 7.57 13.12 5.16
CA HIS A 121 8.72 13.15 4.31
C HIS A 121 8.59 14.28 3.27
N ARG A 122 9.52 15.24 3.29
CA ARG A 122 9.42 16.46 2.46
C ARG A 122 9.48 16.17 0.96
N GLY A 123 10.28 15.20 0.52
CA GLY A 123 10.39 14.85 -0.90
C GLY A 123 9.11 14.27 -1.49
N PHE A 124 8.31 13.58 -0.66
CA PHE A 124 7.02 13.02 -1.08
C PHE A 124 5.84 13.96 -0.81
N GLY A 125 5.94 14.82 0.22
CA GLY A 125 4.85 15.70 0.65
C GLY A 125 3.78 15.01 1.52
N SER A 126 4.02 13.75 1.88
CA SER A 126 3.13 12.82 2.59
C SER A 126 3.86 12.18 3.77
N VAL A 127 3.19 11.30 4.51
CA VAL A 127 3.87 10.40 5.46
C VAL A 127 4.49 9.24 4.67
N ALA A 128 5.77 8.96 4.92
CA ALA A 128 6.49 7.84 4.32
C ALA A 128 6.97 6.86 5.39
N VAL A 129 7.28 5.64 4.96
CA VAL A 129 7.91 4.63 5.82
C VAL A 129 9.44 4.67 5.67
N PHE A 130 10.12 4.55 6.81
CA PHE A 130 11.57 4.48 6.95
C PHE A 130 11.88 3.14 7.63
N PRO A 131 12.44 2.17 6.89
CA PRO A 131 12.87 0.91 7.47
C PRO A 131 13.95 1.14 8.52
N LEU A 132 13.79 0.60 9.73
CA LEU A 132 14.77 0.82 10.80
C LEU A 132 15.88 -0.20 10.73
N GLY A 133 17.12 0.26 10.57
CA GLY A 133 18.30 -0.60 10.54
C GLY A 133 18.80 -1.00 11.93
N PRO A 134 19.97 -1.65 12.01
CA PRO A 134 20.51 -2.24 13.24
C PRO A 134 20.67 -1.25 14.41
N ASP A 135 20.89 0.03 14.13
CA ASP A 135 21.05 1.07 15.15
C ASP A 135 19.69 1.54 15.72
N GLY A 136 18.58 1.18 15.08
CA GLY A 136 17.20 1.39 15.53
C GLY A 136 16.71 2.83 15.54
N PHE A 137 15.46 3.00 16.00
CA PHE A 137 14.72 4.27 15.99
C PHE A 137 15.43 5.45 16.70
N GLY A 138 16.17 5.16 17.77
CA GLY A 138 16.80 6.16 18.61
C GLY A 138 18.02 6.85 17.99
N ARG A 139 18.51 6.35 16.85
CA ARG A 139 19.67 6.90 16.14
C ARG A 139 19.26 7.37 14.75
N ILE A 140 19.97 8.38 14.25
CA ILE A 140 19.75 8.87 12.87
C ILE A 140 20.26 7.83 11.88
N SER A 141 21.40 7.16 12.16
CA SER A 141 21.92 6.06 11.36
C SER A 141 20.88 4.95 11.20
N GLY A 142 20.16 4.59 12.25
CA GLY A 142 19.13 3.55 12.15
C GLY A 142 17.93 3.86 11.26
N ARG A 143 17.82 5.03 10.60
CA ARG A 143 16.64 5.37 9.77
C ARG A 143 16.92 5.14 8.29
N GLY A 144 16.06 4.35 7.66
CA GLY A 144 16.17 4.05 6.23
C GLY A 144 17.24 3.01 5.91
N GLU A 145 17.97 2.48 6.89
CA GLU A 145 18.97 1.43 6.72
C GLU A 145 18.37 0.01 6.88
N GLY A 146 17.10 -0.10 7.27
CA GLY A 146 16.44 -1.39 7.55
C GLY A 146 15.83 -2.10 6.35
N ALA A 147 15.15 -3.20 6.65
CA ALA A 147 14.34 -3.96 5.69
C ALA A 147 12.86 -3.57 5.75
N LEU A 148 12.19 -3.55 4.60
CA LEU A 148 10.74 -3.37 4.49
C LEU A 148 10.12 -4.63 3.90
N ALA A 149 9.14 -5.21 4.57
CA ALA A 149 8.36 -6.34 4.08
C ALA A 149 6.89 -5.94 3.93
N VAL A 150 6.29 -6.30 2.79
CA VAL A 150 4.87 -6.06 2.51
C VAL A 150 4.19 -7.37 2.17
N LEU A 151 3.06 -7.66 2.84
CA LEU A 151 2.22 -8.83 2.59
C LEU A 151 0.88 -8.37 2.04
N PHE A 152 0.54 -8.73 0.81
CA PHE A 152 -0.75 -8.39 0.22
C PHE A 152 -1.82 -9.40 0.63
N ALA A 153 -3.06 -8.93 0.82
CA ALA A 153 -4.20 -9.79 1.11
C ALA A 153 -4.51 -10.78 -0.03
N GLN A 154 -4.25 -10.38 -1.28
CA GLN A 154 -4.34 -11.24 -2.47
C GLN A 154 -3.02 -11.25 -3.22
N ASP A 155 -2.76 -12.34 -3.94
CA ASP A 155 -1.55 -12.44 -4.78
C ASP A 155 -1.63 -11.43 -5.92
N GLN A 156 -0.52 -10.75 -6.17
CA GLN A 156 -0.41 -9.66 -7.13
C GLN A 156 0.19 -10.16 -8.44
N ARG A 157 -0.28 -9.61 -9.56
CA ARG A 157 0.36 -9.75 -10.87
C ARG A 157 1.53 -8.78 -11.01
N ALA A 158 1.36 -7.56 -10.52
CA ALA A 158 2.33 -6.49 -10.60
C ALA A 158 2.31 -5.64 -9.32
N VAL A 159 3.44 -5.02 -9.01
CA VAL A 159 3.63 -4.11 -7.88
C VAL A 159 4.46 -2.92 -8.35
N GLY A 160 4.05 -1.73 -7.93
CA GLY A 160 4.84 -0.50 -8.08
C GLY A 160 5.25 0.05 -6.72
N LEU A 161 6.35 0.79 -6.64
CA LEU A 161 6.73 1.53 -5.43
C LEU A 161 7.63 2.71 -5.78
N ARG A 162 7.61 3.73 -4.92
CA ARG A 162 8.52 4.87 -4.99
C ARG A 162 9.47 4.86 -3.80
N ILE A 163 10.74 5.10 -4.09
CA ILE A 163 11.82 5.12 -3.11
C ILE A 163 12.53 6.45 -3.22
N HIS A 164 12.71 7.14 -2.11
CA HIS A 164 13.52 8.35 -2.04
C HIS A 164 14.84 8.04 -1.33
N SER A 165 15.95 8.37 -1.98
CA SER A 165 17.33 8.23 -1.49
C SER A 165 18.01 9.60 -1.34
N ASP A 166 19.14 9.62 -0.62
CA ASP A 166 19.94 10.82 -0.34
C ASP A 166 19.19 11.88 0.49
N TYR A 167 18.40 11.41 1.44
CA TYR A 167 17.47 12.22 2.22
C TYR A 167 18.08 13.40 3.02
N PRO A 168 19.30 13.33 3.59
CA PRO A 168 19.81 14.45 4.37
C PRO A 168 20.38 15.59 3.50
N ASP A 169 20.22 15.56 2.17
CA ASP A 169 20.71 16.59 1.24
C ASP A 169 19.68 16.99 0.16
N PRO A 170 18.62 17.73 0.54
CA PRO A 170 17.54 18.15 -0.37
C PRO A 170 17.99 19.11 -1.50
N LEU A 171 19.26 19.51 -1.54
CA LEU A 171 19.85 20.37 -2.57
C LEU A 171 20.83 19.62 -3.50
N GLY A 172 21.06 18.31 -3.29
CA GLY A 172 21.96 17.50 -4.12
C GLY A 172 23.42 17.98 -4.13
N SER A 173 23.86 18.57 -3.01
CA SER A 173 25.20 19.09 -2.77
C SER A 173 26.24 18.05 -2.29
N ARG A 174 25.83 16.87 -1.83
CA ARG A 174 26.68 15.76 -1.41
C ARG A 174 27.01 14.88 -2.60
N GLN A 175 28.31 14.62 -2.78
CA GLN A 175 28.81 13.55 -3.63
C GLN A 175 28.86 12.25 -2.84
N THR A 176 27.74 11.80 -2.28
CA THR A 176 27.65 10.47 -1.68
C THR A 176 27.52 9.43 -2.79
N ALA A 177 28.28 8.35 -2.68
CA ALA A 177 28.07 7.21 -3.57
C ALA A 177 26.64 6.71 -3.36
N ALA A 178 25.84 6.66 -4.42
CA ALA A 178 24.47 6.16 -4.32
C ALA A 178 24.44 4.75 -3.70
N GLY A 179 23.29 4.33 -3.21
CA GLY A 179 23.03 2.96 -2.80
C GLY A 179 22.47 2.07 -3.89
N ASP A 180 22.23 0.83 -3.50
CA ASP A 180 21.44 -0.12 -4.25
C ASP A 180 20.24 -0.55 -3.40
N VAL A 181 19.14 -0.89 -4.06
CA VAL A 181 18.00 -1.60 -3.46
C VAL A 181 17.85 -2.96 -4.10
N GLU A 182 17.49 -3.95 -3.29
CA GLU A 182 17.16 -5.31 -3.72
C GLU A 182 15.74 -5.63 -3.29
N ILE A 183 14.87 -5.95 -4.24
CA ILE A 183 13.48 -6.35 -4.01
C ILE A 183 13.35 -7.86 -4.25
N LEU A 184 13.00 -8.59 -3.20
CA LEU A 184 12.75 -10.03 -3.20
C LEU A 184 11.24 -10.26 -3.27
N MET A 185 10.73 -10.70 -4.41
CA MET A 185 9.32 -11.02 -4.57
C MET A 185 9.02 -12.41 -4.01
N MET A 186 7.97 -12.55 -3.22
CA MET A 186 7.66 -13.74 -2.43
C MET A 186 6.30 -14.32 -2.82
N ALA A 187 6.23 -15.65 -2.93
CA ALA A 187 4.98 -16.39 -3.08
C ALA A 187 4.37 -16.72 -1.71
N ARG A 188 3.07 -17.03 -1.70
CA ARG A 188 2.29 -17.30 -0.47
C ARG A 188 2.82 -18.49 0.35
N ASP A 189 3.46 -19.44 -0.33
CA ASP A 189 4.11 -20.63 0.23
C ASP A 189 5.52 -20.37 0.79
N GLY A 190 5.96 -19.11 0.84
CA GLY A 190 7.25 -18.71 1.38
C GLY A 190 8.42 -18.80 0.38
N ARG A 191 8.18 -19.23 -0.87
CA ARG A 191 9.22 -19.30 -1.89
C ARG A 191 9.51 -17.93 -2.52
N MET A 192 10.78 -17.61 -2.72
CA MET A 192 11.18 -16.46 -3.54
C MET A 192 10.85 -16.71 -5.02
N ILE A 193 10.10 -15.79 -5.61
CA ILE A 193 9.72 -15.77 -7.02
C ILE A 193 10.88 -15.28 -7.88
N GLY A 194 11.51 -14.20 -7.44
CA GLY A 194 12.58 -13.53 -8.16
C GLY A 194 13.12 -12.36 -7.36
N ARG A 195 14.29 -11.87 -7.77
CA ARG A 195 14.93 -10.68 -7.20
C ARG A 195 15.07 -9.62 -8.27
N HIS A 196 14.98 -8.36 -7.88
CA HIS A 196 15.28 -7.22 -8.74
C HIS A 196 16.18 -6.25 -7.98
N ALA A 197 17.32 -5.91 -8.57
CA ALA A 197 18.26 -4.95 -7.99
C ALA A 197 18.25 -3.66 -8.82
N VAL A 198 18.22 -2.51 -8.14
CA VAL A 198 18.23 -1.19 -8.76
C VAL A 198 19.27 -0.32 -8.07
N ARG A 199 20.10 0.31 -8.88
CA ARG A 199 20.99 1.38 -8.43
C ARG A 199 20.18 2.66 -8.23
N LEU A 200 20.21 3.23 -7.04
CA LEU A 200 19.43 4.44 -6.76
C LEU A 200 20.06 5.68 -7.39
N GLY A 201 19.23 6.63 -7.79
CA GLY A 201 19.64 8.00 -8.12
C GLY A 201 19.36 8.96 -6.96
N PRO A 202 19.77 10.24 -7.08
CA PRO A 202 19.31 11.27 -6.15
C PRO A 202 17.79 11.49 -6.32
N GLY A 203 17.07 11.69 -5.23
CA GLY A 203 15.64 11.96 -5.26
C GLY A 203 14.78 10.70 -5.36
N ILE A 204 13.63 10.81 -6.06
CA ILE A 204 12.64 9.73 -6.15
C ILE A 204 12.99 8.79 -7.31
N THR A 205 13.18 7.51 -6.99
CA THR A 205 13.27 6.41 -7.94
C THR A 205 11.91 5.68 -7.98
N GLU A 206 11.35 5.53 -9.17
CA GLU A 206 10.11 4.78 -9.39
C GLU A 206 10.43 3.37 -9.91
N ILE A 207 9.80 2.36 -9.33
CA ILE A 207 10.03 0.96 -9.70
C ILE A 207 8.69 0.29 -9.97
N GLY A 208 8.57 -0.38 -11.12
CA GLY A 208 7.43 -1.23 -11.47
C GLY A 208 7.89 -2.62 -11.83
N LEU A 209 7.28 -3.64 -11.21
CA LEU A 209 7.62 -5.05 -11.42
C LEU A 209 6.36 -5.86 -11.70
N GLU A 210 6.39 -6.67 -12.75
CA GLU A 210 5.29 -7.50 -13.20
C GLU A 210 5.74 -8.96 -13.37
N ARG A 211 4.88 -9.91 -13.00
CA ARG A 211 5.09 -11.34 -13.25
C ARG A 211 5.22 -11.61 -14.74
N SER A 212 6.28 -12.32 -15.13
CA SER A 212 6.55 -12.57 -16.55
C SER A 212 5.52 -13.44 -17.27
N ASP A 213 4.78 -14.25 -16.53
CA ASP A 213 3.67 -15.08 -17.03
C ASP A 213 2.32 -14.35 -17.01
N GLY A 214 2.28 -13.10 -16.51
CA GLY A 214 1.07 -12.30 -16.41
C GLY A 214 0.05 -12.84 -15.39
N GLN A 215 0.40 -13.84 -14.58
CA GLN A 215 -0.50 -14.40 -13.58
C GLN A 215 -0.26 -13.78 -12.21
N PRO A 216 -1.32 -13.59 -11.39
CA PRO A 216 -1.15 -13.25 -9.99
C PRO A 216 -0.38 -14.35 -9.26
N GLY A 217 0.65 -13.97 -8.51
CA GLY A 217 1.44 -14.91 -7.71
C GLY A 217 2.38 -14.26 -6.70
N ILE A 218 2.50 -12.94 -6.71
CA ILE A 218 3.30 -12.18 -5.73
C ILE A 218 2.45 -11.97 -4.48
N ALA A 219 2.64 -12.80 -3.46
CA ALA A 219 1.96 -12.64 -2.18
C ALA A 219 2.51 -11.45 -1.38
N GLY A 220 3.77 -11.10 -1.60
CA GLY A 220 4.45 -10.01 -0.90
C GLY A 220 5.85 -9.77 -1.45
N PHE A 221 6.56 -8.82 -0.85
CA PHE A 221 7.96 -8.59 -1.15
C PHE A 221 8.76 -8.19 0.09
N VAL A 222 10.08 -8.34 0.02
CA VAL A 222 11.03 -7.69 0.92
C VAL A 222 11.91 -6.74 0.12
N LEU A 223 12.02 -5.50 0.57
CA LEU A 223 12.94 -4.49 0.07
C LEU A 223 14.10 -4.36 1.06
N LEU A 224 15.31 -4.58 0.55
CA LEU A 224 16.58 -4.38 1.23
C LEU A 224 17.30 -3.21 0.57
N ASN A 225 18.15 -2.51 1.30
CA ASN A 225 18.92 -1.40 0.76
C ASN A 225 20.34 -1.35 1.31
N THR A 226 21.21 -0.65 0.59
CA THR A 226 22.56 -0.31 1.00
C THR A 226 22.87 1.14 0.64
N ASP A 227 21.88 2.03 0.73
CA ASP A 227 22.09 3.46 0.49
C ASP A 227 22.67 4.12 1.73
N PRO A 228 23.88 4.73 1.66
CA PRO A 228 24.52 5.31 2.85
C PRO A 228 23.69 6.42 3.51
N GLY A 229 22.78 7.06 2.75
CA GLY A 229 21.87 8.10 3.25
C GLY A 229 20.55 7.55 3.80
N GLY A 230 20.33 6.24 3.69
CA GLY A 230 19.07 5.57 3.98
C GLY A 230 17.99 5.87 2.94
N ILE A 231 16.90 5.10 3.00
CA ILE A 231 15.74 5.27 2.12
C ILE A 231 14.46 5.62 2.87
N ALA A 232 13.56 6.31 2.17
CA ALA A 232 12.15 6.42 2.51
C ALA A 232 11.31 5.81 1.38
N VAL A 233 10.22 5.13 1.73
CA VAL A 233 9.33 4.47 0.76
C VAL A 233 7.91 5.01 0.91
N ASP A 234 7.24 5.24 -0.22
CA ASP A 234 5.83 5.59 -0.28
C ASP A 234 5.20 5.09 -1.59
N ASP A 235 3.89 5.25 -1.72
CA ASP A 235 3.14 5.01 -2.96
C ASP A 235 3.30 3.60 -3.54
N ILE A 236 3.15 2.58 -2.69
CA ILE A 236 3.24 1.19 -3.12
C ILE A 236 1.93 0.81 -3.83
N LEU A 237 2.01 0.59 -5.14
CA LEU A 237 0.89 0.25 -6.01
C LEU A 237 0.66 -1.26 -6.06
N PHE A 238 -0.60 -1.67 -6.00
CA PHE A 238 -1.01 -3.06 -6.06
C PHE A 238 -2.46 -3.17 -6.58
N ALA A 239 -2.88 -4.34 -7.04
CA ALA A 239 -4.27 -4.60 -7.34
C ALA A 239 -5.03 -4.94 -6.06
N ARG A 240 -6.09 -4.19 -5.78
CA ARG A 240 -7.03 -4.55 -4.72
C ARG A 240 -7.76 -5.81 -5.12
N ALA A 241 -8.26 -6.52 -4.11
CA ALA A 241 -9.17 -7.62 -4.34
C ALA A 241 -10.30 -7.16 -5.26
N ALA A 242 -10.42 -7.79 -6.44
CA ALA A 242 -11.61 -7.63 -7.24
C ALA A 242 -12.77 -8.14 -6.39
N LEU A 243 -13.58 -7.23 -5.86
CA LEU A 243 -14.89 -7.57 -5.33
C LEU A 243 -15.57 -8.33 -6.47
N LEU A 244 -15.94 -9.60 -6.23
CA LEU A 244 -16.63 -10.46 -7.19
C LEU A 244 -17.76 -9.65 -7.86
N GLY A 245 -17.50 -9.18 -9.09
CA GLY A 245 -18.33 -8.16 -9.76
C GLY A 245 -17.56 -7.19 -10.68
N ALA A 246 -16.27 -6.91 -10.43
CA ALA A 246 -15.46 -6.09 -11.34
C ALA A 246 -14.93 -6.95 -12.51
N ALA A 247 -15.60 -6.90 -13.67
CA ALA A 247 -15.08 -7.51 -14.88
C ALA A 247 -13.76 -6.83 -15.29
N PRO A 248 -12.76 -7.57 -15.80
CA PRO A 248 -11.59 -6.94 -16.40
C PRO A 248 -12.03 -6.07 -17.58
N ARG A 249 -11.48 -4.87 -17.71
CA ARG A 249 -11.67 -4.02 -18.89
C ARG A 249 -11.12 -4.73 -20.12
N LEU A 250 -11.97 -5.49 -20.81
CA LEU A 250 -11.70 -6.00 -22.15
C LEU A 250 -12.19 -4.96 -23.17
N THR A 251 -11.32 -4.65 -24.11
CA THR A 251 -11.50 -3.71 -25.20
C THR A 251 -12.45 -4.25 -26.30
N ALA A 252 -13.31 -3.35 -26.80
CA ALA A 252 -14.02 -3.34 -28.10
C ALA A 252 -15.22 -4.32 -28.35
N PRO A 253 -16.15 -3.97 -29.28
CA PRO A 253 -17.58 -4.19 -29.10
C PRO A 253 -18.18 -5.33 -29.95
N GLY A 254 -19.22 -5.99 -29.44
CA GLY A 254 -20.03 -6.93 -30.21
C GLY A 254 -21.25 -7.43 -29.45
N GLN A 255 -22.42 -6.91 -29.82
CA GLN A 255 -23.80 -7.34 -29.52
C GLN A 255 -23.99 -8.64 -28.71
N ALA A 256 -24.68 -8.54 -27.56
CA ALA A 256 -25.70 -9.53 -27.17
C ALA A 256 -26.67 -9.00 -26.10
N ARG A 257 -27.95 -8.96 -26.52
CA ARG A 257 -29.20 -9.22 -25.78
C ARG A 257 -29.30 -8.87 -24.28
N ARG A 258 -30.24 -7.96 -24.02
CA ARG A 258 -30.99 -7.82 -22.75
C ARG A 258 -31.48 -9.18 -22.25
N ILE A 259 -31.05 -9.56 -21.05
CA ILE A 259 -31.84 -10.38 -20.14
C ILE A 259 -31.88 -9.62 -18.81
N SER A 260 -33.08 -9.19 -18.44
CA SER A 260 -33.38 -8.60 -17.14
C SER A 260 -33.58 -9.71 -16.13
N THR A 261 -32.79 -9.71 -15.05
CA THR A 261 -33.22 -10.24 -13.76
C THR A 261 -32.54 -9.43 -12.68
N GLY A 262 -33.33 -8.55 -12.07
CA GLY A 262 -32.90 -7.71 -10.97
C GLY A 262 -32.45 -8.54 -9.77
N LYS A 263 -31.28 -8.19 -9.24
CA LYS A 263 -31.05 -7.80 -7.85
C LYS A 263 -29.57 -7.41 -7.79
N GLU A 264 -29.30 -6.21 -8.29
CA GLU A 264 -28.01 -5.54 -8.11
C GLU A 264 -27.70 -5.50 -6.62
N ARG A 265 -26.67 -6.25 -6.19
CA ARG A 265 -26.08 -6.03 -4.87
C ARG A 265 -25.21 -4.80 -5.00
N GLU A 266 -25.82 -3.67 -4.67
CA GLU A 266 -25.21 -2.46 -4.12
C GLU A 266 -23.86 -2.81 -3.47
N THR A 267 -22.76 -2.49 -4.16
CA THR A 267 -21.42 -2.49 -3.57
C THR A 267 -21.52 -1.61 -2.34
N ALA A 268 -21.40 -2.19 -1.14
CA ALA A 268 -21.55 -1.47 0.10
C ALA A 268 -20.42 -0.45 0.21
N MET A 269 -20.66 0.74 -0.32
CA MET A 269 -19.92 1.93 0.04
C MET A 269 -20.05 2.06 1.54
N THR A 270 -18.94 2.08 2.26
CA THR A 270 -18.94 2.07 3.72
C THR A 270 -19.84 3.19 4.23
N LYS A 271 -20.86 2.81 5.01
CA LYS A 271 -21.92 3.73 5.46
C LYS A 271 -21.32 4.87 6.28
N GLY A 272 -21.98 6.01 6.30
CA GLY A 272 -21.62 7.13 7.16
C GLY A 272 -22.58 7.26 8.33
N TYR A 273 -22.10 7.64 9.50
CA TYR A 273 -22.96 7.83 10.67
C TYR A 273 -22.76 9.22 11.26
N TRP A 274 -23.83 9.99 11.35
CA TRP A 274 -23.86 11.14 12.26
C TRP A 274 -24.27 10.66 13.63
N VAL A 275 -23.44 10.94 14.63
CA VAL A 275 -23.75 10.68 16.04
C VAL A 275 -23.77 12.03 16.75
N ALA A 276 -24.95 12.46 17.19
CA ALA A 276 -25.17 13.74 17.83
C ALA A 276 -25.75 13.55 19.23
N HIS A 277 -25.12 14.15 20.23
CA HIS A 277 -25.69 14.40 21.54
C HIS A 277 -26.12 15.86 21.60
N VAL A 278 -27.41 16.11 21.84
CA VAL A 278 -28.01 17.45 21.76
C VAL A 278 -28.72 17.77 23.08
N GLN A 279 -28.54 19.00 23.55
CA GLN A 279 -29.39 19.62 24.56
C GLN A 279 -30.21 20.68 23.84
N VAL A 280 -31.54 20.58 23.92
CA VAL A 280 -32.47 21.50 23.25
C VAL A 280 -33.02 22.44 24.31
N ASP A 281 -32.88 23.75 24.08
CA ASP A 281 -33.32 24.79 25.00
C ASP A 281 -34.72 25.30 24.65
N ASP A 282 -35.07 25.31 23.35
CA ASP A 282 -36.41 25.64 22.83
C ASP A 282 -36.96 24.51 21.94
N PRO A 283 -37.85 23.65 22.46
CA PRO A 283 -38.44 22.56 21.68
C PRO A 283 -39.30 23.02 20.51
N GLU A 284 -39.93 24.20 20.59
CA GLU A 284 -40.86 24.70 19.58
C GLU A 284 -40.10 25.14 18.33
N ILE A 285 -39.03 25.93 18.49
CA ILE A 285 -38.14 26.32 17.38
C ILE A 285 -37.39 25.09 16.84
N TYR A 286 -37.08 24.11 17.70
CA TYR A 286 -36.45 22.88 17.26
C TYR A 286 -37.35 22.04 16.31
N GLU A 287 -38.68 22.17 16.38
CA GLU A 287 -39.59 21.58 15.38
C GLU A 287 -39.40 22.19 13.99
N GLU A 288 -39.11 23.49 13.92
CA GLU A 288 -38.83 24.16 12.64
C GLU A 288 -37.54 23.65 12.01
N TYR A 289 -36.48 23.48 12.81
CA TYR A 289 -35.26 22.80 12.37
C TYR A 289 -35.55 21.39 11.82
N LYS A 290 -36.38 20.60 12.51
CA LYS A 290 -36.74 19.24 12.06
C LYS A 290 -37.52 19.23 10.75
N ARG A 291 -38.31 20.28 10.46
CA ARG A 291 -38.98 20.42 9.17
C ARG A 291 -37.98 20.85 8.08
N ALA A 292 -37.12 21.81 8.38
CA ALA A 292 -36.13 22.34 7.43
C ALA A 292 -35.07 21.31 7.01
N ASN A 293 -34.68 20.41 7.92
CA ASN A 293 -33.66 19.40 7.62
C ASN A 293 -34.19 18.17 6.86
N ALA A 294 -35.51 18.01 6.71
CA ALA A 294 -36.08 16.82 6.08
C ALA A 294 -35.68 16.69 4.60
N ALA A 295 -35.66 17.80 3.86
CA ALA A 295 -35.28 17.82 2.45
C ALA A 295 -33.79 17.44 2.22
N PRO A 296 -32.80 18.08 2.87
CA PRO A 296 -31.39 17.67 2.69
C PRO A 296 -31.17 16.23 3.16
N PHE A 297 -31.80 15.78 4.25
CA PHE A 297 -31.67 14.38 4.66
C PHE A 297 -32.19 13.40 3.61
N ALA A 298 -33.33 13.69 2.98
CA ALA A 298 -33.86 12.84 1.91
C ALA A 298 -32.94 12.84 0.67
N GLU A 299 -32.40 14.00 0.29
CA GLU A 299 -31.50 14.16 -0.86
C GLU A 299 -30.24 13.28 -0.74
N PHE A 300 -29.64 13.23 0.45
CA PHE A 300 -28.41 12.47 0.71
C PHE A 300 -28.66 11.02 1.18
N GLY A 301 -29.91 10.54 1.13
CA GLY A 301 -30.26 9.17 1.49
C GLY A 301 -30.16 8.85 2.99
N ALA A 302 -30.32 9.85 3.85
CA ALA A 302 -30.18 9.70 5.30
C ALA A 302 -31.31 8.87 5.92
N ARG A 303 -30.94 7.98 6.84
CA ARG A 303 -31.85 7.09 7.58
C ARG A 303 -31.64 7.23 9.08
N PHE A 304 -32.67 7.64 9.82
CA PHE A 304 -32.59 7.74 11.28
C PHE A 304 -32.57 6.35 11.92
N ILE A 305 -31.52 6.05 12.68
CA ILE A 305 -31.37 4.83 13.49
C ILE A 305 -31.83 5.10 14.92
N VAL A 306 -31.38 6.23 15.48
CA VAL A 306 -31.80 6.73 16.80
C VAL A 306 -32.25 8.17 16.61
N ARG A 307 -33.39 8.54 17.19
CA ARG A 307 -33.96 9.89 17.05
C ARG A 307 -34.46 10.46 18.38
N GLY A 308 -33.62 10.39 19.41
CA GLY A 308 -33.92 10.87 20.76
C GLY A 308 -34.85 9.94 21.55
N GLY A 309 -34.57 8.64 21.51
CA GLY A 309 -35.26 7.65 22.36
C GLY A 309 -34.79 7.72 23.81
N GLU A 310 -35.40 6.90 24.67
CA GLU A 310 -34.96 6.74 26.06
C GLU A 310 -33.49 6.32 26.11
N GLN A 311 -32.71 6.96 26.98
CA GLN A 311 -31.27 6.73 27.10
C GLN A 311 -30.86 6.61 28.57
N GLN A 312 -29.86 5.77 28.82
CA GLN A 312 -29.22 5.63 30.13
C GLN A 312 -27.72 5.77 29.96
N VAL A 313 -27.13 6.78 30.59
CA VAL A 313 -25.67 6.99 30.56
C VAL A 313 -25.04 6.04 31.56
N ARG A 314 -24.19 5.13 31.06
CA ARG A 314 -23.49 4.14 31.91
C ARG A 314 -22.11 4.62 32.35
N GLU A 315 -21.44 5.41 31.53
CA GLU A 315 -20.11 5.96 31.78
C GLU A 315 -20.04 7.37 31.16
N GLY A 316 -19.30 8.28 31.82
CA GLY A 316 -19.11 9.66 31.36
C GLY A 316 -20.36 10.54 31.42
N GLU A 317 -20.41 11.54 30.54
CA GLU A 317 -21.51 12.49 30.42
C GLU A 317 -22.05 12.51 28.98
N ALA A 318 -23.37 12.61 28.83
CA ALA A 318 -24.03 12.76 27.53
C ALA A 318 -25.24 13.69 27.65
N ARG A 319 -25.49 14.52 26.63
CA ARG A 319 -26.64 15.44 26.59
C ARG A 319 -27.96 14.67 26.49
N GLY A 320 -29.07 15.34 26.84
CA GLY A 320 -30.40 14.72 27.01
C GLY A 320 -31.02 14.08 25.76
N ARG A 321 -30.45 14.27 24.56
CA ARG A 321 -30.95 13.70 23.31
C ARG A 321 -29.84 13.11 22.46
N THR A 322 -29.84 11.80 22.23
CA THR A 322 -28.98 11.15 21.23
C THR A 322 -29.69 10.95 19.90
N VAL A 323 -29.01 11.30 18.80
CA VAL A 323 -29.45 11.06 17.42
C VAL A 323 -28.34 10.31 16.69
N VAL A 324 -28.72 9.24 15.99
CA VAL A 324 -27.85 8.48 15.10
C VAL A 324 -28.50 8.42 13.72
N ILE A 325 -27.81 8.90 12.70
CA ILE A 325 -28.29 8.95 11.32
C ILE A 325 -27.30 8.20 10.44
N GLU A 326 -27.78 7.18 9.74
CA GLU A 326 -27.01 6.42 8.75
C GLU A 326 -27.16 7.06 7.37
N PHE A 327 -26.07 7.09 6.61
CA PHE A 327 -26.02 7.53 5.23
C PHE A 327 -25.51 6.39 4.35
N PRO A 328 -25.88 6.35 3.06
CA PRO A 328 -25.50 5.30 2.14
C PRO A 328 -23.98 5.20 1.94
N THR A 329 -23.23 6.29 2.17
CA THR A 329 -21.76 6.33 2.22
C THR A 329 -21.27 7.36 3.26
N TYR A 330 -20.03 7.25 3.72
CA TYR A 330 -19.40 8.26 4.58
C TYR A 330 -19.29 9.64 3.90
N GLU A 331 -18.98 9.66 2.61
CA GLU A 331 -18.86 10.87 1.81
C GLU A 331 -20.23 11.56 1.65
N ALA A 332 -21.32 10.80 1.50
CA ALA A 332 -22.67 11.34 1.51
C ALA A 332 -23.02 12.00 2.86
N ALA A 333 -22.54 11.43 3.96
CA ALA A 333 -22.70 12.02 5.29
C ALA A 333 -21.95 13.35 5.43
N LEU A 334 -20.73 13.45 4.91
CA LEU A 334 -19.96 14.71 4.89
C LEU A 334 -20.63 15.74 3.99
N ALA A 335 -20.96 15.36 2.75
CA ALA A 335 -21.58 16.23 1.77
C ALA A 335 -22.93 16.78 2.24
N CYS A 336 -23.74 15.95 2.93
CA CYS A 336 -24.97 16.41 3.54
C CYS A 336 -24.72 17.52 4.57
N PHE A 337 -23.67 17.39 5.39
CA PHE A 337 -23.36 18.39 6.42
C PHE A 337 -22.92 19.69 5.77
N ASP A 338 -22.01 19.61 4.80
CA ASP A 338 -21.45 20.79 4.12
C ASP A 338 -22.45 21.45 3.14
N SER A 339 -23.59 20.80 2.86
CA SER A 339 -24.58 21.31 1.92
C SER A 339 -25.16 22.66 2.38
N PRO A 340 -25.37 23.62 1.45
CA PRO A 340 -26.00 24.90 1.79
C PRO A 340 -27.38 24.73 2.43
N ALA A 341 -28.17 23.76 1.97
CA ALA A 341 -29.50 23.48 2.49
C ALA A 341 -29.46 23.01 3.95
N TYR A 342 -28.53 22.12 4.31
CA TYR A 342 -28.38 21.68 5.69
C TYR A 342 -27.82 22.79 6.58
N GLN A 343 -26.83 23.57 6.11
CA GLN A 343 -26.29 24.69 6.87
C GLN A 343 -27.36 25.76 7.18
N GLN A 344 -28.28 26.02 6.25
CA GLN A 344 -29.44 26.89 6.49
C GLN A 344 -30.37 26.32 7.57
N ALA A 345 -30.68 25.03 7.52
CA ALA A 345 -31.46 24.38 8.58
C ALA A 345 -30.74 24.44 9.93
N LYS A 346 -29.42 24.17 9.95
CA LYS A 346 -28.59 24.22 11.16
C LYS A 346 -28.59 25.61 11.81
N ALA A 347 -28.63 26.68 11.03
CA ALA A 347 -28.69 28.05 11.56
C ALA A 347 -29.94 28.33 12.41
N ILE A 348 -31.05 27.61 12.19
CA ILE A 348 -32.26 27.66 13.05
C ILE A 348 -31.97 27.03 14.42
N ARG A 349 -31.18 25.96 14.43
CA ARG A 349 -30.89 25.14 15.62
C ARG A 349 -29.77 25.71 16.51
N ASP A 350 -28.75 26.31 15.90
CA ASP A 350 -27.56 26.80 16.60
C ASP A 350 -27.83 27.76 17.79
N PRO A 351 -28.78 28.72 17.72
CA PRO A 351 -29.04 29.61 18.85
C PRO A 351 -29.88 28.99 19.97
N ILE A 352 -30.53 27.85 19.73
CA ILE A 352 -31.54 27.26 20.65
C ILE A 352 -31.20 25.85 21.12
N SER A 353 -29.98 25.39 20.83
CA SER A 353 -29.48 24.11 21.31
C SER A 353 -27.96 24.07 21.31
N SER A 354 -27.41 23.24 22.18
CA SER A 354 -26.01 22.85 22.17
C SER A 354 -25.88 21.40 21.71
N ALA A 355 -24.91 21.12 20.84
CA ALA A 355 -24.75 19.80 20.26
C ALA A 355 -23.29 19.41 20.11
N ASP A 356 -22.96 18.20 20.59
CA ASP A 356 -21.73 17.51 20.27
C ASP A 356 -22.06 16.53 19.15
N MET A 357 -21.46 16.71 17.98
CA MET A 357 -21.73 15.88 16.81
C MET A 357 -20.44 15.41 16.17
N VAL A 358 -20.39 14.12 15.85
CA VAL A 358 -19.32 13.52 15.06
C VAL A 358 -19.90 12.83 13.83
N ILE A 359 -19.16 12.89 12.73
CA ILE A 359 -19.42 12.13 11.51
C ILE A 359 -18.40 11.01 11.48
N VAL A 360 -18.86 9.76 11.48
CA VAL A 360 -18.01 8.58 11.66
C VAL A 360 -18.22 7.64 10.48
N LYS A 361 -17.13 7.12 9.92
CA LYS A 361 -17.18 6.08 8.90
C LYS A 361 -17.61 4.76 9.54
N GLY A 362 -18.54 4.07 8.90
CA GLY A 362 -19.02 2.77 9.33
C GLY A 362 -17.93 1.71 9.36
N TYR A 363 -18.17 0.65 10.13
CA TYR A 363 -17.33 -0.53 10.16
C TYR A 363 -18.16 -1.71 9.66
N ASP A 364 -17.67 -2.40 8.64
CA ASP A 364 -18.44 -3.44 7.94
C ASP A 364 -18.23 -4.86 8.52
N GLY A 365 -17.43 -5.00 9.60
CA GLY A 365 -17.23 -6.26 10.32
C GLY A 365 -15.89 -6.91 10.09
#